data_AF-A0AAW0F1J0-F1
#
_entry.id   AF-A0AAW0F1J0-F1
#
_cell.length_a   1.000
_cell.length_b   1.000
_cell.length_c   1.000
_cell.angle_alpha   90.00
_cell.angle_beta   90.00
_cell.angle_gamma   90.00
#
_symmetry.space_group_name_H-M   'P 1'
#
loop_
_entity.id
_entity.type
_entity.pdbx_description
1 polymer ?
#
loop_
_entity_poly.entity_id
_entity_poly.type
_entity_poly.pdbx_seq_one_letter_code
_entity_poly.pdbx_strand_id
1 'polypeptide(L)'
;MRNPLRRRHVPRQVRTVLLLLLFVVAYVVPLCFFFLRAGTDTFKDGPRPGEAFISDAAFFQCLTDRLSHKADSPARIPYVLMPVTMDYQDIKQFFCNVTAPMTYVMFINNGQFSPLRSLLDRLADELNDYVDKNLFIIHHPENTGYASAVNEGLQHALTFSVAQVPWIFITNADVRFAPGLIPDFVTQTNEKTRTQEDRIRRLEAEVAAESAALTDVPDRRFTFRSSRPPVVTAAALPYRVRTLPVEEMAKEFAGTYGVFYTDSKPFMATFALSRLTIATVGFFDENYYPAYGEDHDYVWRMTALGYKYHTSKPGQFVHFENANINAGGETRSRGIFKYTAYFTQSIKFMRMSYQPFRLHYRRTKWFPGHRVLEAETGRRPLPFNGSIPVDMWVLDAVRRKVIWEIGENIRCRRDYKYYNTSLLNFSVPPAAAT
;
A
#
# COMPACT_ATOMS: atom_id res chain seq x y z
N MET A 1 32.22 -73.92 1.08
CA MET A 1 33.39 -73.08 1.49
C MET A 1 33.08 -71.63 1.13
N ARG A 2 32.90 -70.75 2.12
CA ARG A 2 32.61 -69.32 1.92
C ARG A 2 33.92 -68.57 1.64
N ASN A 3 33.99 -67.89 0.51
CA ASN A 3 35.12 -67.05 0.13
C ASN A 3 35.06 -65.74 0.95
N PRO A 4 36.08 -65.40 1.76
CA PRO A 4 36.03 -64.18 2.56
C PRO A 4 36.25 -62.98 1.64
N LEU A 5 35.27 -62.09 1.58
CA LEU A 5 35.38 -60.78 0.92
C LEU A 5 36.57 -60.02 1.52
N ARG A 6 37.69 -60.00 0.79
CA ARG A 6 38.84 -59.12 1.05
C ARG A 6 38.34 -57.67 1.02
N ARG A 7 38.04 -57.10 2.19
CA ARG A 7 37.89 -55.65 2.34
C ARG A 7 39.23 -55.02 1.98
N ARG A 8 39.35 -54.49 0.75
CA ARG A 8 40.49 -53.66 0.36
C ARG A 8 40.56 -52.49 1.32
N HIS A 9 41.55 -52.52 2.22
CA HIS A 9 41.87 -51.40 3.07
C HIS A 9 42.40 -50.28 2.18
N VAL A 10 41.57 -49.26 1.97
CA VAL A 10 41.99 -48.01 1.36
C VAL A 10 43.01 -47.39 2.32
N PRO A 11 44.26 -47.15 1.90
CA PRO A 11 45.28 -46.56 2.76
C PRO A 11 44.77 -45.26 3.38
N ARG A 12 45.09 -45.01 4.67
CA ARG A 12 44.64 -43.81 5.40
C ARG A 12 44.86 -42.52 4.60
N GLN A 13 46.00 -42.40 3.92
CA GLN A 13 46.32 -41.26 3.05
C GLN A 13 45.33 -41.10 1.89
N VAL A 14 44.93 -42.17 1.20
CA VAL A 14 43.95 -42.13 0.10
C VAL A 14 42.57 -41.71 0.63
N ARG A 15 42.19 -42.14 1.83
CA ARG A 15 40.93 -41.74 2.47
C ARG A 15 40.93 -40.26 2.86
N THR A 16 42.04 -39.75 3.38
CA THR A 16 42.20 -38.31 3.69
C THR A 16 42.14 -37.45 2.43
N VAL A 17 42.82 -37.87 1.36
CA VAL A 17 42.79 -37.18 0.06
C VAL A 17 41.38 -37.16 -0.53
N LEU A 18 40.65 -38.29 -0.46
CA LEU A 18 39.26 -38.36 -0.91
C LEU A 18 38.34 -37.44 -0.10
N LEU A 19 38.49 -37.38 1.23
CA LEU A 19 37.68 -36.50 2.08
C LEU A 19 38.00 -35.02 1.84
N LEU A 20 39.28 -34.67 1.62
CA LEU A 20 39.68 -33.31 1.23
C LEU A 20 39.11 -32.93 -0.14
N LEU A 21 39.18 -33.84 -1.12
CA LEU A 21 38.55 -33.64 -2.43
C LEU A 21 37.04 -33.47 -2.30
N LEU A 22 36.37 -34.27 -1.48
CA LEU A 22 34.94 -34.14 -1.23
C LEU A 22 34.60 -32.82 -0.53
N PHE A 23 35.39 -32.38 0.44
CA PHE A 23 35.21 -31.07 1.08
C PHE A 23 35.43 -29.92 0.10
N VAL A 24 36.48 -29.98 -0.73
CA VAL A 24 36.74 -28.97 -1.74
C VAL A 24 35.61 -28.94 -2.77
N VAL A 25 35.20 -30.08 -3.32
CA VAL A 25 34.20 -30.15 -4.39
C VAL A 25 32.78 -29.93 -3.88
N ALA A 26 32.42 -30.43 -2.69
CA ALA A 26 31.05 -30.34 -2.16
C ALA A 26 30.82 -29.10 -1.29
N TYR A 27 31.87 -28.42 -0.82
CA TYR A 27 31.73 -27.24 0.04
C TYR A 27 32.44 -26.01 -0.52
N VAL A 28 33.75 -26.08 -0.77
CA VAL A 28 34.54 -24.90 -1.20
C VAL A 28 34.15 -24.43 -2.60
N VAL A 29 34.02 -25.34 -3.56
CA VAL A 29 33.63 -25.00 -4.95
C VAL A 29 32.23 -24.39 -5.00
N PRO A 30 31.19 -24.96 -4.36
CA PRO A 30 29.89 -24.30 -4.23
C PRO A 30 30.00 -22.95 -3.52
N LEU A 31 30.72 -22.85 -2.40
CA LEU A 31 30.88 -21.60 -1.66
C LEU A 31 31.54 -20.51 -2.51
N CYS A 32 32.63 -20.82 -3.22
CA CYS A 32 33.29 -19.89 -4.13
C CYS A 32 32.41 -19.54 -5.33
N PHE A 33 31.68 -20.50 -5.90
CA PHE A 33 30.72 -20.25 -6.97
C PHE A 33 29.59 -19.32 -6.50
N PHE A 34 29.02 -19.54 -5.32
CA PHE A 34 28.02 -18.67 -4.72
C PHE A 34 28.59 -17.32 -4.33
N PHE A 35 29.83 -17.24 -3.85
CA PHE A 35 30.49 -15.98 -3.47
C PHE A 35 30.84 -15.12 -4.70
N LEU A 36 31.44 -15.72 -5.73
CA LEU A 36 31.72 -15.04 -7.00
C LEU A 36 30.42 -14.61 -7.68
N ARG A 37 29.38 -15.44 -7.64
CA ARG A 37 28.05 -15.10 -8.18
C ARG A 37 27.35 -14.02 -7.38
N ALA A 38 27.45 -14.03 -6.05
CA ALA A 38 26.91 -12.98 -5.18
C ALA A 38 27.62 -11.64 -5.42
N GLY A 39 28.91 -11.66 -5.74
CA GLY A 39 29.66 -10.48 -6.20
C GLY A 39 29.27 -10.00 -7.60
N THR A 40 28.63 -10.86 -8.41
CA THR A 40 28.15 -10.55 -9.76
C THR A 40 26.63 -10.70 -9.88
N ASP A 41 25.86 -10.33 -8.86
CA ASP A 41 24.39 -10.35 -8.94
C ASP A 41 23.95 -9.34 -10.02
N THR A 42 23.95 -9.78 -11.29
CA THR A 42 23.47 -8.97 -12.40
C THR A 42 21.95 -9.04 -12.34
N PHE A 43 21.38 -8.22 -11.47
CA PHE A 43 19.97 -7.89 -11.54
C PHE A 43 19.66 -7.45 -12.97
N LYS A 44 18.78 -8.21 -13.63
CA LYS A 44 18.28 -7.92 -14.97
C LYS A 44 16.76 -8.02 -14.93
N ASP A 45 16.12 -6.92 -14.56
CA ASP A 45 14.69 -6.74 -14.75
C ASP A 45 14.44 -6.13 -16.12
N GLY A 46 13.56 -6.74 -16.89
CA GLY A 46 13.27 -6.41 -18.28
C GLY A 46 11.82 -5.96 -18.44
N PRO A 47 11.51 -5.21 -19.52
CA PRO A 47 10.14 -4.81 -19.80
C PRO A 47 9.24 -6.04 -19.98
N ARG A 48 7.94 -5.86 -19.77
CA ARG A 48 6.96 -6.93 -20.01
C ARG A 48 6.90 -7.26 -21.50
N PRO A 49 6.45 -8.46 -21.89
CA PRO A 49 6.25 -8.79 -23.30
C PRO A 49 5.42 -7.72 -24.03
N GLY A 50 5.99 -7.17 -25.11
CA GLY A 50 5.36 -6.10 -25.90
C GLY A 50 5.70 -4.67 -25.46
N GLU A 51 6.40 -4.49 -24.35
CA GLU A 51 6.86 -3.17 -23.91
C GLU A 51 8.30 -2.87 -24.34
N ALA A 52 8.60 -1.60 -24.58
CA ALA A 52 9.96 -1.12 -24.82
C ALA A 52 10.76 -1.09 -23.52
N PHE A 53 12.07 -1.34 -23.58
CA PHE A 53 12.95 -1.15 -22.43
C PHE A 53 13.16 0.34 -22.17
N ILE A 54 12.99 0.77 -20.92
CA ILE A 54 13.26 2.14 -20.47
C ILE A 54 14.53 2.14 -19.61
N SER A 55 15.53 2.90 -20.05
CA SER A 55 16.76 3.10 -19.27
C SER A 55 16.51 3.99 -18.05
N ASP A 56 17.41 3.95 -17.07
CA ASP A 56 17.33 4.84 -15.90
C ASP A 56 17.31 6.31 -16.33
N ALA A 57 18.21 6.70 -17.25
CA ALA A 57 18.27 8.06 -17.78
C ALA A 57 16.98 8.49 -18.50
N ALA A 58 16.36 7.60 -19.30
CA ALA A 58 15.10 7.90 -19.96
C ALA A 58 13.96 8.06 -18.94
N PHE A 59 13.93 7.23 -17.89
CA PHE A 59 13.00 7.38 -16.79
C PHE A 59 13.16 8.72 -16.05
N PHE A 60 14.40 9.11 -15.75
CA PHE A 60 14.71 10.38 -15.08
C PHE A 60 14.21 11.56 -15.93
N GLN A 61 14.45 11.53 -17.25
CA GLN A 61 13.92 12.54 -18.16
C GLN A 61 12.39 12.57 -18.18
N CYS A 62 11.73 11.41 -18.28
CA CYS A 62 10.27 11.34 -18.24
C CYS A 62 9.72 11.99 -16.97
N LEU A 63 10.30 11.71 -15.79
CA LEU A 63 9.86 12.30 -14.53
C LEU A 63 10.14 13.81 -14.48
N THR A 64 11.32 14.26 -14.91
CA THR A 64 11.65 15.68 -15.03
C THR A 64 10.66 16.41 -15.92
N ASP A 65 10.27 15.83 -17.06
CA ASP A 65 9.26 16.40 -17.95
C ASP A 65 7.89 16.51 -17.29
N ARG A 66 7.52 15.61 -16.36
CA ARG A 66 6.25 15.73 -15.62
C ARG A 66 6.32 16.81 -14.54
N LEU A 67 7.46 16.95 -13.86
CA LEU A 67 7.67 17.89 -12.77
C LEU A 67 8.00 19.33 -13.23
N SER A 68 8.51 19.52 -14.44
CA SER A 68 8.96 20.83 -14.95
C SER A 68 7.82 21.78 -15.37
N HIS A 69 6.58 21.30 -15.41
CA HIS A 69 5.42 22.11 -15.78
C HIS A 69 5.04 23.10 -14.66
N LYS A 70 4.55 24.28 -15.05
CA LYS A 70 4.13 25.32 -14.09
C LYS A 70 2.98 24.84 -13.20
N ALA A 71 3.03 25.25 -11.93
CA ALA A 71 2.07 24.87 -10.88
C ALA A 71 0.61 25.33 -11.14
N ASP A 72 0.39 26.22 -12.11
CA ASP A 72 -0.92 26.74 -12.51
C ASP A 72 -1.60 25.94 -13.63
N SER A 73 -0.95 24.90 -14.18
CA SER A 73 -1.55 24.09 -15.24
C SER A 73 -2.83 23.38 -14.76
N PRO A 74 -4.01 23.64 -15.37
CA PRO A 74 -5.28 23.05 -14.95
C PRO A 74 -5.39 21.55 -15.28
N ALA A 75 -4.47 21.01 -16.08
CA ALA A 75 -4.43 19.60 -16.49
C ALA A 75 -3.38 18.78 -15.70
N ARG A 76 -2.92 19.28 -14.54
CA ARG A 76 -1.92 18.60 -13.69
C ARG A 76 -2.55 17.64 -12.69
N ILE A 77 -1.83 16.57 -12.38
CA ILE A 77 -2.05 15.77 -11.18
C ILE A 77 -1.42 16.51 -10.01
N PRO A 78 -2.19 16.91 -8.98
CA PRO A 78 -1.67 17.71 -7.88
C PRO A 78 -0.70 16.94 -6.99
N TYR A 79 -0.94 15.66 -6.73
CA TYR A 79 -0.07 14.85 -5.88
C TYR A 79 -0.14 13.39 -6.34
N VAL A 80 0.99 12.81 -6.71
CA VAL A 80 1.15 11.38 -7.01
C VAL A 80 1.80 10.70 -5.83
N LEU A 81 1.13 9.70 -5.28
CA LEU A 81 1.62 8.83 -4.22
C LEU A 81 1.77 7.42 -4.78
N MET A 82 3.00 6.90 -4.75
CA MET A 82 3.32 5.57 -5.26
C MET A 82 4.10 4.77 -4.21
N PRO A 83 3.41 3.92 -3.44
CA PRO A 83 4.07 2.86 -2.67
C PRO A 83 4.71 1.85 -3.61
N VAL A 84 6.01 1.60 -3.46
CA VAL A 84 6.79 0.70 -4.32
C VAL A 84 7.58 -0.28 -3.47
N THR A 85 7.76 -1.50 -3.95
CA THR A 85 8.50 -2.55 -3.21
C THR A 85 9.55 -3.22 -4.08
N MET A 86 9.19 -3.64 -5.29
CA MET A 86 10.10 -4.35 -6.20
C MET A 86 9.93 -3.92 -7.67
N ASP A 87 9.27 -2.78 -7.88
CA ASP A 87 8.67 -2.35 -9.14
C ASP A 87 9.68 -1.64 -10.08
N TYR A 88 10.90 -2.16 -10.19
CA TYR A 88 12.04 -1.46 -10.81
C TYR A 88 11.79 -1.04 -12.26
N GLN A 89 11.36 -1.94 -13.16
CA GLN A 89 11.00 -1.54 -14.53
C GLN A 89 9.61 -0.89 -14.62
N ASP A 90 8.67 -1.34 -13.80
CA ASP A 90 7.29 -0.87 -13.86
C ASP A 90 7.15 0.62 -13.53
N ILE A 91 7.93 1.16 -12.57
CA ILE A 91 7.92 2.61 -12.32
C ILE A 91 8.39 3.40 -13.54
N LYS A 92 9.38 2.88 -14.28
CA LYS A 92 9.92 3.56 -15.45
C LYS A 92 8.88 3.62 -16.56
N GLN A 93 8.20 2.49 -16.78
CA GLN A 93 7.12 2.42 -17.74
C GLN A 93 5.96 3.34 -17.36
N PHE A 94 5.58 3.38 -16.09
CA PHE A 94 4.52 4.25 -15.61
C PHE A 94 4.81 5.73 -15.93
N PHE A 95 5.98 6.24 -15.51
CA PHE A 95 6.29 7.67 -15.68
C PHE A 95 6.54 8.07 -17.14
N CYS A 96 6.97 7.14 -18.00
CA CYS A 96 7.05 7.37 -19.44
C CYS A 96 5.72 7.15 -20.18
N ASN A 97 4.75 6.43 -19.60
CA ASN A 97 3.41 6.24 -20.16
C ASN A 97 2.46 7.41 -19.80
N VAL A 98 2.58 7.98 -18.61
CA VAL A 98 1.77 9.12 -18.18
C VAL A 98 2.31 10.42 -18.78
N THR A 99 1.47 11.14 -19.52
CA THR A 99 1.84 12.42 -20.15
C THR A 99 1.34 13.65 -19.39
N ALA A 100 0.46 13.46 -18.40
CA ALA A 100 -0.07 14.56 -17.62
C ALA A 100 1.02 15.17 -16.72
N PRO A 101 1.11 16.52 -16.62
CA PRO A 101 1.96 17.19 -15.65
C PRO A 101 1.68 16.75 -14.20
N MET A 102 2.69 16.82 -13.35
CA MET A 102 2.60 16.45 -11.93
C MET A 102 3.21 17.55 -11.07
N THR A 103 2.58 17.90 -9.95
CA THR A 103 3.14 18.91 -9.03
C THR A 103 4.01 18.29 -7.95
N TYR A 104 3.50 17.25 -7.30
CA TYR A 104 4.23 16.52 -6.28
C TYR A 104 4.24 15.04 -6.62
N VAL A 105 5.38 14.39 -6.48
CA VAL A 105 5.54 12.95 -6.62
C VAL A 105 6.19 12.42 -5.36
N MET A 106 5.58 11.42 -4.74
CA MET A 106 6.11 10.75 -3.57
C MET A 106 6.24 9.26 -3.80
N PHE A 107 7.46 8.76 -3.63
CA PHE A 107 7.75 7.34 -3.57
C PHE A 107 7.87 6.91 -2.11
N ILE A 108 7.09 5.89 -1.73
CA ILE A 108 7.31 5.16 -0.48
C ILE A 108 7.93 3.81 -0.83
N ASN A 109 9.26 3.73 -0.75
CA ASN A 109 9.98 2.47 -0.93
C ASN A 109 9.80 1.57 0.30
N ASN A 110 8.85 0.66 0.21
CA ASN A 110 8.33 -0.15 1.30
C ASN A 110 9.07 -1.48 1.49
N GLY A 111 10.40 -1.43 1.64
CA GLY A 111 11.23 -2.60 1.91
C GLY A 111 12.67 -2.51 1.44
N GLN A 112 13.38 -3.63 1.57
CA GLN A 112 14.84 -3.73 1.39
C GLN A 112 15.29 -4.06 -0.04
N PHE A 113 14.45 -3.91 -1.05
CA PHE A 113 14.82 -4.34 -2.39
C PHE A 113 15.89 -3.44 -3.00
N SER A 114 17.16 -3.86 -2.88
CA SER A 114 18.33 -3.05 -3.23
C SER A 114 18.30 -2.45 -4.63
N PRO A 115 17.90 -3.18 -5.71
CA PRO A 115 17.89 -2.60 -7.05
C PRO A 115 16.96 -1.39 -7.18
N LEU A 116 15.76 -1.45 -6.60
CA LEU A 116 14.81 -0.33 -6.58
C LEU A 116 15.33 0.80 -5.68
N ARG A 117 15.87 0.47 -4.51
CA ARG A 117 16.47 1.46 -3.61
C ARG A 117 17.55 2.26 -4.31
N SER A 118 18.51 1.58 -4.93
CA SER A 118 19.59 2.23 -5.67
C SER A 118 19.11 3.03 -6.87
N LEU A 119 18.02 2.63 -7.54
CA LEU A 119 17.39 3.43 -8.60
C LEU A 119 16.84 4.74 -8.07
N LEU A 120 16.15 4.70 -6.93
CA LEU A 120 15.57 5.87 -6.29
C LEU A 120 16.64 6.78 -5.69
N ASP A 121 17.74 6.23 -5.15
CA ASP A 121 18.89 7.01 -4.69
C ASP A 121 19.50 7.81 -5.87
N ARG A 122 19.77 7.13 -6.99
CA ARG A 122 20.27 7.80 -8.21
C ARG A 122 19.28 8.82 -8.78
N LEU A 123 17.98 8.55 -8.68
CA LEU A 123 16.96 9.50 -9.09
C LEU A 123 17.02 10.77 -8.24
N ALA A 124 17.18 10.63 -6.91
CA ALA A 124 17.31 11.75 -6.00
C ALA A 124 18.57 12.59 -6.31
N ASP A 125 19.68 11.93 -6.65
CA ASP A 125 20.92 12.61 -7.06
C ASP A 125 20.75 13.38 -8.37
N GLU A 126 20.14 12.76 -9.39
CA GLU A 126 19.92 13.38 -10.71
C GLU A 126 18.92 14.54 -10.66
N LEU A 127 17.84 14.39 -9.88
CA LEU A 127 16.77 15.38 -9.73
C LEU A 127 16.88 16.16 -8.41
N ASN A 128 18.09 16.42 -7.93
CA ASN A 128 18.35 17.07 -6.64
C ASN A 128 17.62 18.41 -6.47
N ASP A 129 17.42 19.17 -7.54
CA ASP A 129 16.70 20.44 -7.55
C ASP A 129 15.21 20.30 -7.21
N TYR A 130 14.63 19.12 -7.43
CA TYR A 130 13.24 18.77 -7.13
C TYR A 130 13.06 18.09 -5.77
N VAL A 131 14.11 17.45 -5.23
CA VAL A 131 14.05 16.73 -3.95
C VAL A 131 13.62 17.68 -2.82
N ASP A 132 12.71 17.18 -1.97
CA ASP A 132 12.09 17.91 -0.85
C ASP A 132 11.27 19.14 -1.24
N LYS A 133 11.07 19.39 -2.55
CA LYS A 133 10.20 20.45 -3.08
C LYS A 133 9.00 19.88 -3.83
N ASN A 134 9.29 19.02 -4.82
CA ASN A 134 8.32 18.42 -5.72
C ASN A 134 8.49 16.90 -5.85
N LEU A 135 9.64 16.37 -5.47
CA LEU A 135 9.95 14.94 -5.42
C LEU A 135 10.28 14.54 -3.99
N PHE A 136 9.57 13.56 -3.47
CA PHE A 136 9.77 13.02 -2.12
C PHE A 136 10.02 11.53 -2.20
N ILE A 137 11.06 11.04 -1.52
CA ILE A 137 11.42 9.62 -1.51
C ILE A 137 11.66 9.20 -0.07
N ILE A 138 10.88 8.23 0.40
CA ILE A 138 11.06 7.64 1.73
C ILE A 138 11.45 6.18 1.58
N HIS A 139 12.50 5.77 2.27
CA HIS A 139 12.93 4.38 2.33
C HIS A 139 12.61 3.74 3.67
N HIS A 140 11.75 2.72 3.64
CA HIS A 140 11.55 1.85 4.78
C HIS A 140 12.53 0.69 4.76
N PRO A 141 13.12 0.34 5.92
CA PRO A 141 13.96 -0.83 6.03
C PRO A 141 13.15 -2.13 5.97
N GLU A 142 11.82 -2.11 6.08
CA GLU A 142 10.98 -3.30 6.06
C GLU A 142 9.63 -2.98 5.42
N ASN A 143 8.86 -4.02 5.09
CA ASN A 143 7.51 -3.83 4.56
C ASN A 143 6.55 -3.47 5.72
N THR A 144 6.14 -2.20 5.76
CA THR A 144 5.17 -1.67 6.73
C THR A 144 3.72 -1.99 6.33
N GLY A 145 3.50 -2.53 5.13
CA GLY A 145 2.19 -2.83 4.57
C GLY A 145 1.67 -1.70 3.68
N TYR A 146 0.82 -2.04 2.71
CA TYR A 146 0.29 -1.10 1.72
C TYR A 146 -0.50 0.04 2.38
N ALA A 147 -1.43 -0.28 3.29
CA ALA A 147 -2.21 0.73 4.01
C ALA A 147 -1.31 1.70 4.78
N SER A 148 -0.26 1.21 5.46
CA SER A 148 0.66 2.03 6.24
C SER A 148 1.48 2.96 5.34
N ALA A 149 2.02 2.45 4.22
CA ALA A 149 2.74 3.24 3.23
C ALA A 149 1.86 4.32 2.57
N VAL A 150 0.61 3.98 2.21
CA VAL A 150 -0.35 4.95 1.69
C VAL A 150 -0.67 6.01 2.74
N ASN A 151 -0.92 5.62 3.99
CA ASN A 151 -1.25 6.56 5.06
C ASN A 151 -0.13 7.55 5.33
N GLU A 152 1.14 7.13 5.28
CA GLU A 152 2.29 8.02 5.42
C GLU A 152 2.34 9.06 4.29
N GLY A 153 2.11 8.63 3.05
CA GLY A 153 2.04 9.55 1.93
C GLY A 153 0.83 10.49 2.00
N LEU A 154 -0.32 9.99 2.47
CA LEU A 154 -1.48 10.83 2.74
C LEU A 154 -1.15 11.87 3.82
N GLN A 155 -0.49 11.50 4.92
CA GLN A 155 -0.08 12.45 5.96
C GLN A 155 0.82 13.56 5.41
N HIS A 156 1.79 13.20 4.58
CA HIS A 156 2.64 14.19 3.92
C HIS A 156 1.83 15.09 3.00
N ALA A 157 0.99 14.53 2.12
CA ALA A 157 0.10 15.32 1.27
C ALA A 157 -0.86 16.21 2.07
N LEU A 158 -1.23 15.81 3.29
CA LEU A 158 -2.07 16.59 4.20
C LEU A 158 -1.39 17.86 4.75
N THR A 159 -0.07 18.00 4.61
CA THR A 159 0.67 19.22 4.99
C THR A 159 0.45 20.40 4.03
N PHE A 160 0.02 20.13 2.79
CA PHE A 160 -0.32 21.15 1.80
C PHE A 160 -1.76 21.64 1.99
N SER A 161 -2.04 22.86 1.54
CA SER A 161 -3.41 23.40 1.57
C SER A 161 -4.34 22.63 0.61
N VAL A 162 -5.65 22.72 0.86
CA VAL A 162 -6.65 22.10 -0.02
C VAL A 162 -6.57 22.64 -1.45
N ALA A 163 -6.31 23.94 -1.61
CA ALA A 163 -6.11 24.57 -2.92
C ALA A 163 -4.88 24.02 -3.67
N GLN A 164 -3.80 23.70 -2.96
CA GLN A 164 -2.59 23.12 -3.57
C GLN A 164 -2.81 21.65 -3.96
N VAL A 165 -3.43 20.87 -3.07
CA VAL A 165 -3.66 19.42 -3.21
C VAL A 165 -5.14 19.09 -2.93
N PRO A 166 -6.05 19.36 -3.90
CA PRO A 166 -7.48 19.12 -3.74
C PRO A 166 -7.87 17.63 -3.79
N TRP A 167 -6.98 16.80 -4.32
CA TRP A 167 -7.10 15.35 -4.39
C TRP A 167 -5.71 14.73 -4.52
N ILE A 168 -5.60 13.42 -4.28
CA ILE A 168 -4.33 12.69 -4.29
C ILE A 168 -4.48 11.48 -5.20
N PHE A 169 -3.61 11.35 -6.19
CA PHE A 169 -3.51 10.20 -7.09
C PHE A 169 -2.65 9.12 -6.45
N ILE A 170 -3.23 7.95 -6.20
CA ILE A 170 -2.58 6.82 -5.56
C ILE A 170 -2.53 5.70 -6.58
N THR A 171 -1.35 5.15 -6.81
CA THR A 171 -1.17 4.18 -7.91
C THR A 171 -0.15 3.12 -7.59
N ASN A 172 -0.43 1.91 -8.06
CA ASN A 172 0.59 0.89 -8.30
C ASN A 172 1.42 1.27 -9.53
N ALA A 173 2.59 0.65 -9.68
CA ALA A 173 3.49 0.88 -10.81
C ALA A 173 3.17 -0.02 -12.02
N ASP A 174 2.52 -1.16 -11.82
CA ASP A 174 2.23 -2.20 -12.81
C ASP A 174 0.94 -1.94 -13.61
N VAL A 175 0.71 -0.68 -13.96
CA VAL A 175 -0.47 -0.22 -14.71
C VAL A 175 -0.08 0.53 -15.97
N ARG A 176 -0.93 0.49 -17.00
CA ARG A 176 -0.76 1.23 -18.25
C ARG A 176 -2.06 1.92 -18.66
N PHE A 177 -1.91 3.07 -19.27
CA PHE A 177 -3.00 3.92 -19.72
C PHE A 177 -2.93 4.12 -21.23
N ALA A 178 -4.08 4.01 -21.89
CA ALA A 178 -4.24 4.43 -23.26
C ALA A 178 -4.04 5.96 -23.37
N PRO A 179 -3.57 6.47 -24.52
CA PRO A 179 -3.46 7.91 -24.74
C PRO A 179 -4.78 8.64 -24.45
N GLY A 180 -4.70 9.75 -23.72
CA GLY A 180 -5.84 10.59 -23.36
C GLY A 180 -6.57 10.22 -22.07
N LEU A 181 -6.41 8.99 -21.54
CA LEU A 181 -7.10 8.56 -20.31
C LEU A 181 -6.75 9.45 -19.11
N ILE A 182 -5.46 9.67 -18.83
CA ILE A 182 -5.05 10.46 -17.67
C ILE A 182 -5.45 11.94 -17.80
N PRO A 183 -5.26 12.63 -18.94
CA PRO A 183 -5.78 13.99 -19.13
C PRO A 183 -7.30 14.11 -18.89
N ASP A 184 -8.10 13.17 -19.41
CA ASP A 184 -9.54 13.13 -19.18
C ASP A 184 -9.86 12.92 -17.68
N PHE A 185 -9.16 11.97 -17.05
CA PHE A 185 -9.29 11.67 -15.62
C PHE A 185 -8.99 12.89 -14.74
N VAL A 186 -7.91 13.62 -15.02
CA VAL A 186 -7.54 14.86 -14.31
C VAL A 186 -8.64 15.89 -14.44
N THR A 187 -9.14 16.11 -15.66
CA THR A 187 -10.21 17.08 -15.94
C THR A 187 -11.47 16.75 -15.13
N GLN A 188 -11.91 15.48 -15.17
CA GLN A 188 -13.09 15.02 -14.45
C GLN A 188 -12.92 15.10 -12.93
N THR A 189 -11.72 14.80 -12.42
CA THR A 189 -11.44 14.88 -10.98
C THR A 189 -11.47 16.33 -10.52
N ASN A 190 -10.77 17.24 -11.22
CA ASN A 190 -10.76 18.68 -10.93
C ASN A 190 -12.16 19.29 -10.90
N GLU A 191 -12.99 18.98 -11.90
CA GLU A 191 -14.37 19.46 -11.98
C GLU A 191 -15.19 19.04 -10.74
N LYS A 192 -15.08 17.77 -10.35
CA LYS A 192 -15.90 17.16 -9.28
C LYS A 192 -15.38 17.45 -7.87
N THR A 193 -14.14 17.91 -7.72
CA THR A 193 -13.55 18.32 -6.43
C THR A 193 -13.55 19.84 -6.21
N ARG A 194 -13.84 20.65 -7.24
CA ARG A 194 -13.71 22.12 -7.22
C ARG A 194 -14.37 22.83 -6.03
N THR A 195 -15.51 22.34 -5.54
CA THR A 195 -16.29 22.99 -4.47
C THR A 195 -16.09 22.35 -3.09
N GLN A 196 -15.17 21.38 -2.97
CA GLN A 196 -15.03 20.59 -1.75
C GLN A 196 -14.27 21.33 -0.64
N GLU A 197 -13.45 22.33 -0.97
CA GLU A 197 -12.68 23.13 0.00
C GLU A 197 -13.58 23.86 1.02
N ASP A 198 -14.59 24.58 0.55
CA ASP A 198 -15.54 25.27 1.43
C ASP A 198 -16.28 24.29 2.36
N ARG A 199 -16.52 23.07 1.87
CA ARG A 199 -17.17 22.02 2.65
C ARG A 199 -16.25 21.48 3.75
N ILE A 200 -14.97 21.27 3.46
CA ILE A 200 -13.97 20.88 4.46
C ILE A 200 -13.90 21.94 5.55
N ARG A 201 -13.72 23.21 5.19
CA ARG A 201 -13.61 24.32 6.16
C ARG A 201 -14.82 24.39 7.11
N ARG A 202 -16.04 24.20 6.59
CA ARG A 202 -17.25 24.18 7.44
C ARG A 202 -17.26 23.01 8.42
N LEU A 203 -16.88 21.82 7.96
CA LEU A 203 -16.85 20.62 8.82
C LEU A 203 -15.75 20.71 9.89
N GLU A 204 -14.58 21.25 9.54
CA GLU A 204 -13.50 21.50 10.50
C GLU A 204 -13.92 22.52 11.57
N ALA A 205 -14.59 23.61 11.17
CA ALA A 205 -15.14 24.58 12.11
C ALA A 205 -16.20 23.96 13.03
N GLU A 206 -17.05 23.09 12.49
CA GLU A 206 -18.04 22.34 13.26
C GLU A 206 -17.37 21.43 14.30
N VAL A 207 -16.39 20.62 13.90
CA VAL A 207 -15.62 19.73 14.79
C VAL A 207 -14.88 20.51 15.87
N ALA A 208 -14.31 21.67 15.52
CA ALA A 208 -13.64 22.54 16.50
C ALA A 208 -14.61 23.07 17.56
N ALA A 209 -15.83 23.48 17.15
CA ALA A 209 -16.87 23.92 18.06
C ALA A 209 -17.38 22.77 18.96
N GLU A 210 -17.57 21.57 18.40
CA GLU A 210 -17.94 20.36 19.15
C GLU A 210 -16.92 20.03 20.24
N SER A 211 -15.62 20.13 19.95
CA SER A 211 -14.56 19.85 20.92
C SER A 211 -14.58 20.78 22.13
N ALA A 212 -15.14 21.98 21.99
CA ALA A 212 -15.29 22.93 23.10
C ALA A 212 -16.59 22.71 23.90
N ALA A 213 -17.64 22.20 23.25
CA ALA A 213 -18.98 22.11 23.83
C ALA A 213 -19.34 20.73 24.40
N LEU A 214 -18.84 19.64 23.81
CA LEU A 214 -19.22 18.27 24.16
C LEU A 214 -18.43 17.74 25.37
N THR A 215 -18.90 18.05 26.57
CA THR A 215 -18.29 17.61 27.84
C THR A 215 -18.89 16.30 28.39
N ASP A 216 -20.17 16.06 28.13
CA ASP A 216 -20.90 14.86 28.55
C ASP A 216 -21.57 14.18 27.35
N VAL A 217 -20.99 13.08 26.91
CA VAL A 217 -21.50 12.25 25.80
C VAL A 217 -21.61 10.80 26.26
N PRO A 218 -22.63 10.04 25.79
CA PRO A 218 -22.82 8.66 26.21
C PRO A 218 -21.61 7.75 25.97
N ASP A 219 -20.89 7.98 24.87
CA ASP A 219 -19.66 7.28 24.54
C ASP A 219 -18.59 8.23 24.00
N ARG A 220 -17.57 8.48 24.83
CA ARG A 220 -16.46 9.38 24.51
C ARG A 220 -15.58 8.90 23.35
N ARG A 221 -15.68 7.64 22.92
CA ARG A 221 -14.98 7.15 21.72
C ARG A 221 -15.48 7.86 20.46
N PHE A 222 -16.71 8.38 20.45
CA PHE A 222 -17.27 9.09 19.31
C PHE A 222 -16.80 10.55 19.22
N THR A 223 -16.37 11.15 20.33
CA THR A 223 -15.70 12.47 20.36
C THR A 223 -14.19 12.38 20.24
N PHE A 224 -13.59 11.21 20.48
CA PHE A 224 -12.15 11.01 20.35
C PHE A 224 -11.65 11.31 18.94
N ARG A 225 -10.49 11.97 18.87
CA ARG A 225 -9.79 12.33 17.63
C ARG A 225 -8.31 11.98 17.76
N SER A 226 -7.78 11.27 16.77
CA SER A 226 -6.36 10.95 16.65
C SER A 226 -6.02 10.64 15.20
N SER A 227 -4.82 11.01 14.78
CA SER A 227 -4.24 10.66 13.48
C SER A 227 -3.13 9.61 13.59
N ARG A 228 -2.89 9.06 14.79
CA ARG A 228 -1.76 8.16 15.06
C ARG A 228 -2.20 6.87 15.78
N PRO A 229 -1.52 5.73 15.55
CA PRO A 229 -1.76 4.52 16.31
C PRO A 229 -1.63 4.74 17.84
N PRO A 230 -2.33 3.94 18.67
CA PRO A 230 -3.11 2.77 18.27
C PRO A 230 -4.51 3.09 17.74
N VAL A 231 -5.04 4.31 17.86
CA VAL A 231 -6.41 4.65 17.45
C VAL A 231 -6.36 5.76 16.41
N VAL A 232 -6.96 5.55 15.25
CA VAL A 232 -6.98 6.52 14.15
C VAL A 232 -8.41 6.86 13.77
N THR A 233 -8.67 8.14 13.50
CA THR A 233 -9.97 8.73 13.14
C THR A 233 -9.81 9.80 12.06
N ALA A 234 -10.88 10.14 11.36
CA ALA A 234 -10.97 11.28 10.46
C ALA A 234 -11.00 12.62 11.21
N ALA A 235 -10.28 13.62 10.70
CA ALA A 235 -10.14 14.92 11.33
C ALA A 235 -11.40 15.79 11.26
N ALA A 236 -12.17 15.68 10.18
CA ALA A 236 -13.29 16.57 9.85
C ALA A 236 -14.64 15.85 9.81
N LEU A 237 -14.77 14.66 10.42
CA LEU A 237 -16.08 14.01 10.58
C LEU A 237 -16.73 14.45 11.90
N PRO A 238 -17.82 15.25 11.87
CA PRO A 238 -18.47 15.75 13.09
C PRO A 238 -19.06 14.63 13.95
N TYR A 239 -19.10 14.86 15.26
CA TYR A 239 -19.72 13.98 16.23
C TYR A 239 -21.17 13.68 15.84
N ARG A 240 -21.96 14.69 15.43
CA ARG A 240 -23.36 14.46 15.03
C ARG A 240 -23.47 13.37 13.96
N VAL A 241 -22.55 13.34 12.99
CA VAL A 241 -22.55 12.36 11.90
C VAL A 241 -22.13 10.99 12.39
N ARG A 242 -21.12 10.92 13.27
CA ARG A 242 -20.62 9.66 13.83
C ARG A 242 -21.69 8.89 14.59
N THR A 243 -22.68 9.59 15.16
CA THR A 243 -23.78 9.00 15.95
C THR A 243 -25.06 8.76 15.14
N LEU A 244 -25.10 9.11 13.85
CA LEU A 244 -26.30 8.90 13.04
C LEU A 244 -26.57 7.41 12.78
N PRO A 245 -27.84 7.00 12.65
CA PRO A 245 -28.21 5.77 11.98
C PRO A 245 -27.64 5.72 10.56
N VAL A 246 -27.31 4.53 10.05
CA VAL A 246 -26.63 4.35 8.75
C VAL A 246 -27.40 4.98 7.59
N GLU A 247 -28.72 4.90 7.61
CA GLU A 247 -29.59 5.43 6.57
C GLU A 247 -29.55 6.97 6.50
N GLU A 248 -29.40 7.63 7.65
CA GLU A 248 -29.24 9.09 7.72
C GLU A 248 -27.79 9.51 7.45
N MET A 249 -26.82 8.75 7.96
CA MET A 249 -25.40 8.93 7.67
C MET A 249 -25.12 8.92 6.16
N ALA A 250 -25.77 8.03 5.42
CA ALA A 250 -25.65 7.92 3.97
C ALA A 250 -26.19 9.13 3.19
N LYS A 251 -26.91 10.05 3.84
CA LYS A 251 -27.39 11.29 3.22
C LYS A 251 -26.37 12.42 3.36
N GLU A 252 -25.47 12.35 4.34
CA GLU A 252 -24.54 13.43 4.66
C GLU A 252 -23.72 13.83 3.45
N PHE A 253 -23.06 12.89 2.77
CA PHE A 253 -22.25 13.17 1.59
C PHE A 253 -22.90 12.75 0.27
N ALA A 254 -24.22 12.56 0.27
CA ALA A 254 -24.97 12.22 -0.92
C ALA A 254 -24.70 13.22 -2.05
N GLY A 255 -24.40 12.70 -3.26
CA GLY A 255 -24.09 13.52 -4.42
C GLY A 255 -22.64 14.02 -4.49
N THR A 256 -21.82 13.80 -3.46
CA THR A 256 -20.40 14.18 -3.44
C THR A 256 -19.54 13.02 -3.91
N TYR A 257 -18.59 13.29 -4.81
CA TYR A 257 -17.62 12.29 -5.26
C TYR A 257 -16.42 12.24 -4.32
N GLY A 258 -16.08 11.06 -3.84
CA GLY A 258 -14.95 10.85 -2.93
C GLY A 258 -13.78 10.06 -3.49
N VAL A 259 -14.07 9.17 -4.42
CA VAL A 259 -13.11 8.28 -5.07
C VAL A 259 -13.28 8.35 -6.59
N PHE A 260 -12.17 8.28 -7.30
CA PHE A 260 -12.12 8.33 -8.75
C PHE A 260 -11.25 7.17 -9.25
N TYR A 261 -11.82 6.28 -10.05
CA TYR A 261 -11.12 5.13 -10.62
C TYR A 261 -10.68 5.43 -12.06
N THR A 262 -9.46 5.04 -12.41
CA THR A 262 -8.96 5.13 -13.79
C THR A 262 -9.46 4.01 -14.70
N ASP A 263 -10.19 3.04 -14.14
CA ASP A 263 -10.87 1.96 -14.85
C ASP A 263 -12.40 2.18 -14.83
N SER A 264 -13.12 1.45 -15.68
CA SER A 264 -14.58 1.35 -15.65
C SER A 264 -15.10 0.50 -14.48
N LYS A 265 -14.21 -0.23 -13.81
CA LYS A 265 -14.51 -1.03 -12.62
C LYS A 265 -14.02 -0.33 -11.35
N PRO A 266 -14.75 -0.43 -10.23
CA PRO A 266 -14.35 0.18 -8.96
C PRO A 266 -13.22 -0.63 -8.32
N PHE A 267 -11.99 -0.36 -8.76
CA PHE A 267 -10.80 -1.11 -8.40
C PHE A 267 -9.63 -0.18 -8.05
N MET A 268 -9.04 -0.37 -6.86
CA MET A 268 -8.04 0.54 -6.28
C MET A 268 -6.58 0.15 -6.61
N ALA A 269 -6.26 -0.20 -7.86
CA ALA A 269 -4.85 -0.24 -8.30
C ALA A 269 -4.33 1.15 -8.67
N THR A 270 -5.17 1.96 -9.30
CA THR A 270 -4.89 3.35 -9.63
C THR A 270 -6.18 4.14 -9.46
N PHE A 271 -6.14 5.12 -8.56
CA PHE A 271 -7.31 5.88 -8.18
C PHE A 271 -6.91 7.25 -7.62
N ALA A 272 -7.88 8.14 -7.48
CA ALA A 272 -7.72 9.36 -6.70
C ALA A 272 -8.67 9.40 -5.52
N LEU A 273 -8.19 9.96 -4.41
CA LEU A 273 -9.01 10.33 -3.26
C LEU A 273 -9.18 11.85 -3.23
N SER A 274 -10.40 12.32 -3.07
CA SER A 274 -10.60 13.75 -2.82
C SER A 274 -10.12 14.11 -1.41
N ARG A 275 -9.68 15.37 -1.24
CA ARG A 275 -9.25 15.89 0.05
C ARG A 275 -10.34 15.79 1.11
N LEU A 276 -11.60 16.03 0.71
CA LEU A 276 -12.75 15.95 1.58
C LEU A 276 -12.99 14.53 2.09
N THR A 277 -12.86 13.52 1.23
CA THR A 277 -13.04 12.13 1.64
C THR A 277 -11.94 11.67 2.58
N ILE A 278 -10.70 12.10 2.40
CA ILE A 278 -9.64 11.81 3.38
C ILE A 278 -9.95 12.47 4.73
N ALA A 279 -10.44 13.71 4.71
CA ALA A 279 -10.77 14.46 5.91
C ALA A 279 -11.95 13.86 6.71
N THR A 280 -12.87 13.12 6.07
CA THR A 280 -14.11 12.62 6.69
C THR A 280 -14.18 11.09 6.82
N VAL A 281 -13.60 10.33 5.90
CA VAL A 281 -13.47 8.86 5.99
C VAL A 281 -12.25 8.49 6.83
N GLY A 282 -11.19 9.29 6.76
CA GLY A 282 -9.93 9.07 7.47
C GLY A 282 -8.95 8.22 6.66
N PHE A 283 -8.00 7.61 7.36
CA PHE A 283 -6.93 6.79 6.75
C PHE A 283 -7.37 5.36 6.44
N PHE A 284 -6.56 4.62 5.67
CA PHE A 284 -6.72 3.19 5.46
C PHE A 284 -6.44 2.42 6.75
N ASP A 285 -7.18 1.33 6.99
CA ASP A 285 -7.02 0.53 8.21
C ASP A 285 -5.79 -0.38 8.13
N GLU A 286 -4.77 -0.07 8.94
CA GLU A 286 -3.49 -0.78 8.94
C GLU A 286 -3.54 -2.20 9.54
N ASN A 287 -4.69 -2.64 10.05
CA ASN A 287 -4.88 -4.04 10.41
C ASN A 287 -4.99 -4.96 9.17
N TYR A 288 -5.28 -4.41 7.99
CA TYR A 288 -5.11 -5.11 6.71
C TYR A 288 -3.63 -5.11 6.32
N TYR A 289 -2.90 -6.03 6.94
CA TYR A 289 -1.46 -6.18 6.78
C TYR A 289 -1.13 -7.56 6.16
N PRO A 290 -0.21 -7.64 5.18
CA PRO A 290 0.57 -6.54 4.60
C PRO A 290 -0.18 -5.80 3.48
N ALA A 291 -1.27 -6.35 2.95
CA ALA A 291 -2.12 -5.75 1.93
C ALA A 291 -3.41 -6.57 1.77
N TYR A 292 -4.29 -6.07 0.91
CA TYR A 292 -5.59 -6.61 0.53
C TYR A 292 -6.67 -6.52 1.61
N GLY A 293 -7.70 -5.73 1.32
CA GLY A 293 -8.90 -5.53 2.13
C GLY A 293 -9.02 -4.12 2.70
N GLU A 294 -7.94 -3.37 2.77
CA GLU A 294 -7.93 -1.94 3.10
C GLU A 294 -8.75 -1.11 2.11
N ASP A 295 -8.73 -1.48 0.84
CA ASP A 295 -9.52 -0.88 -0.25
C ASP A 295 -11.02 -1.08 -0.02
N HIS A 296 -11.43 -2.31 0.25
CA HIS A 296 -12.81 -2.68 0.56
C HIS A 296 -13.29 -1.94 1.81
N ASP A 297 -12.47 -1.93 2.86
CA ASP A 297 -12.75 -1.22 4.11
C ASP A 297 -12.97 0.27 3.89
N TYR A 298 -12.07 0.92 3.15
CA TYR A 298 -12.16 2.34 2.84
C TYR A 298 -13.43 2.65 2.04
N VAL A 299 -13.72 1.86 1.00
CA VAL A 299 -14.91 2.03 0.17
C VAL A 299 -16.20 1.79 0.97
N TRP A 300 -16.23 0.82 1.89
CA TRP A 300 -17.40 0.58 2.73
C TRP A 300 -17.64 1.73 3.71
N ARG A 301 -16.60 2.27 4.37
CA ARG A 301 -16.73 3.48 5.21
C ARG A 301 -17.20 4.69 4.41
N MET A 302 -16.59 4.92 3.24
CA MET A 302 -16.98 5.97 2.31
C MET A 302 -18.45 5.84 1.87
N THR A 303 -18.89 4.61 1.59
CA THR A 303 -20.25 4.30 1.17
C THR A 303 -21.26 4.49 2.30
N ALA A 304 -20.92 4.15 3.54
CA ALA A 304 -21.76 4.40 4.72
C ALA A 304 -22.00 5.91 4.95
N LEU A 305 -21.03 6.75 4.58
CA LEU A 305 -21.16 8.22 4.58
C LEU A 305 -21.91 8.79 3.36
N GLY A 306 -22.28 7.96 2.37
CA GLY A 306 -23.08 8.40 1.22
C GLY A 306 -22.33 8.93 0.01
N TYR A 307 -21.00 8.85 0.01
CA TYR A 307 -20.19 9.30 -1.12
C TYR A 307 -20.46 8.48 -2.38
N LYS A 308 -20.31 9.15 -3.52
CA LYS A 308 -20.24 8.54 -4.86
C LYS A 308 -18.80 8.26 -5.25
N TYR A 309 -18.64 7.35 -6.21
CA TYR A 309 -17.39 7.17 -6.93
C TYR A 309 -17.58 7.53 -8.41
N HIS A 310 -16.48 7.89 -9.06
CA HIS A 310 -16.39 8.08 -10.51
C HIS A 310 -15.54 6.98 -11.14
N THR A 311 -15.88 6.57 -12.35
CA THR A 311 -15.13 5.57 -13.14
C THR A 311 -14.83 6.13 -14.53
N SER A 312 -13.68 5.77 -15.08
CA SER A 312 -13.28 6.13 -16.43
C SER A 312 -13.88 5.20 -17.49
N LYS A 313 -13.65 5.52 -18.77
CA LYS A 313 -14.17 4.71 -19.88
C LYS A 313 -13.50 3.33 -19.91
N PRO A 314 -14.24 2.27 -20.30
CA PRO A 314 -13.70 0.91 -20.37
C PRO A 314 -12.61 0.79 -21.44
N GLY A 315 -11.67 -0.14 -21.22
CA GLY A 315 -10.67 -0.55 -22.22
C GLY A 315 -9.49 0.41 -22.39
N GLN A 316 -9.40 1.46 -21.57
CA GLN A 316 -8.28 2.41 -21.60
C GLN A 316 -7.24 2.18 -20.50
N PHE A 317 -7.47 1.21 -19.63
CA PHE A 317 -6.64 0.89 -18.48
C PHE A 317 -6.24 -0.58 -18.51
N VAL A 318 -4.98 -0.87 -18.23
CA VAL A 318 -4.44 -2.21 -18.05
C VAL A 318 -3.75 -2.26 -16.70
N HIS A 319 -4.07 -3.28 -15.90
CA HIS A 319 -3.36 -3.60 -14.66
C HIS A 319 -2.80 -5.01 -14.75
N PHE A 320 -1.49 -5.15 -14.54
CA PHE A 320 -0.83 -6.43 -14.58
C PHE A 320 -0.90 -7.14 -13.22
N GLU A 321 -2.07 -7.68 -12.90
CA GLU A 321 -2.36 -8.26 -11.60
C GLU A 321 -1.28 -9.22 -11.09
N ASN A 322 -1.01 -9.11 -9.78
CA ASN A 322 -0.11 -9.97 -9.03
C ASN A 322 1.33 -9.96 -9.57
N ALA A 323 1.79 -8.93 -10.28
CA ALA A 323 3.15 -8.88 -10.84
C ALA A 323 4.24 -9.23 -9.81
N ASN A 324 4.16 -8.65 -8.62
CA ASN A 324 5.12 -8.87 -7.52
C ASN A 324 5.04 -10.27 -6.88
N ILE A 325 3.93 -11.00 -7.08
CA ILE A 325 3.71 -12.38 -6.60
C ILE A 325 4.04 -13.40 -7.70
N ASN A 326 3.72 -13.06 -8.94
CA ASN A 326 3.93 -13.83 -10.16
C ASN A 326 5.32 -13.62 -10.76
N ALA A 327 6.19 -12.81 -10.15
CA ALA A 327 7.64 -12.82 -10.39
C ALA A 327 8.22 -14.25 -10.36
N GLY A 328 7.52 -15.20 -9.70
CA GLY A 328 7.81 -16.63 -9.75
C GLY A 328 7.53 -17.37 -11.07
N GLY A 329 6.76 -16.86 -12.04
CA GLY A 329 6.43 -17.60 -13.27
C GLY A 329 7.66 -17.83 -14.17
N GLU A 330 8.33 -16.74 -14.56
CA GLU A 330 9.61 -16.81 -15.28
C GLU A 330 10.80 -17.15 -14.38
N THR A 331 10.76 -16.75 -13.10
CA THR A 331 11.84 -17.06 -12.13
C THR A 331 11.85 -18.54 -11.72
N ARG A 332 10.69 -19.22 -11.68
CA ARG A 332 10.63 -20.69 -11.48
C ARG A 332 11.12 -21.45 -12.70
N SER A 333 10.85 -20.96 -13.91
CA SER A 333 11.27 -21.63 -15.15
C SER A 333 12.75 -21.41 -15.49
N ARG A 334 13.35 -20.29 -15.05
CA ARG A 334 14.76 -19.94 -15.29
C ARG A 334 15.71 -20.18 -14.10
N GLY A 335 15.20 -20.84 -13.04
CA GLY A 335 15.96 -21.30 -11.88
C GLY A 335 16.00 -20.28 -10.73
N ILE A 336 15.84 -20.80 -9.50
CA ILE A 336 15.88 -20.09 -8.20
C ILE A 336 17.12 -19.18 -8.04
N PHE A 337 18.18 -19.44 -8.80
CA PHE A 337 19.50 -18.83 -8.66
C PHE A 337 19.72 -17.51 -9.41
N LYS A 338 18.74 -16.99 -10.18
CA LYS A 338 18.93 -15.75 -10.98
C LYS A 338 18.38 -14.47 -10.32
N TYR A 339 17.43 -14.61 -9.39
CA TYR A 339 16.74 -13.47 -8.75
C TYR A 339 16.41 -13.76 -7.27
N THR A 340 17.43 -14.13 -6.50
CA THR A 340 17.30 -14.54 -5.08
C THR A 340 16.62 -13.47 -4.21
N ALA A 341 16.89 -12.19 -4.45
CA ALA A 341 16.28 -11.07 -3.74
C ALA A 341 14.76 -10.96 -3.99
N TYR A 342 14.32 -11.00 -5.25
CA TYR A 342 12.88 -11.04 -5.60
C TYR A 342 12.21 -12.26 -5.00
N PHE A 343 12.80 -13.45 -5.18
CA PHE A 343 12.23 -14.69 -4.67
C PHE A 343 12.01 -14.63 -3.17
N THR A 344 13.01 -14.15 -2.42
CA THR A 344 12.94 -14.03 -0.96
C THR A 344 11.81 -13.08 -0.55
N GLN A 345 11.73 -11.91 -1.17
CA GLN A 345 10.67 -10.93 -0.88
C GLN A 345 9.27 -11.43 -1.27
N SER A 346 9.11 -12.05 -2.44
CA SER A 346 7.83 -12.65 -2.86
C SER A 346 7.39 -13.76 -1.90
N ILE A 347 8.30 -14.61 -1.41
CA ILE A 347 7.98 -15.66 -0.45
C ILE A 347 7.54 -15.07 0.90
N LYS A 348 8.25 -14.04 1.40
CA LYS A 348 7.86 -13.30 2.60
C LYS A 348 6.46 -12.73 2.46
N PHE A 349 6.20 -11.99 1.38
CA PHE A 349 4.89 -11.40 1.10
C PHE A 349 3.79 -12.47 0.99
N MET A 350 4.02 -13.58 0.28
CA MET A 350 3.05 -14.67 0.17
C MET A 350 2.69 -15.30 1.52
N ARG A 351 3.64 -15.38 2.46
CA ARG A 351 3.38 -15.89 3.82
C ARG A 351 2.57 -14.90 4.64
N MET A 352 2.90 -13.62 4.57
CA MET A 352 2.19 -12.55 5.26
C MET A 352 0.77 -12.35 4.69
N SER A 353 0.62 -12.41 3.38
CA SER A 353 -0.64 -12.21 2.63
C SER A 353 -1.50 -13.48 2.54
N TYR A 354 -1.36 -14.39 3.52
CA TYR A 354 -2.18 -15.59 3.59
C TYR A 354 -3.66 -15.20 3.77
N GLN A 355 -4.47 -15.52 2.76
CA GLN A 355 -5.85 -15.02 2.62
C GLN A 355 -6.72 -15.19 3.89
N PRO A 356 -6.67 -16.31 4.64
CA PRO A 356 -7.43 -16.44 5.88
C PRO A 356 -7.15 -15.37 6.94
N PHE A 357 -5.94 -14.80 7.00
CA PHE A 357 -5.62 -13.75 7.97
C PHE A 357 -6.46 -12.49 7.73
N ARG A 358 -6.53 -12.03 6.48
CA ARG A 358 -7.32 -10.85 6.11
C ARG A 358 -8.83 -11.11 6.12
N LEU A 359 -9.27 -12.30 5.70
CA LEU A 359 -10.69 -12.65 5.72
C LEU A 359 -11.24 -12.74 7.14
N HIS A 360 -10.45 -13.25 8.09
CA HIS A 360 -10.85 -13.26 9.49
C HIS A 360 -11.05 -11.83 10.01
N TYR A 361 -10.08 -10.93 9.80
CA TYR A 361 -10.21 -9.55 10.26
C TYR A 361 -11.41 -8.84 9.62
N ARG A 362 -11.57 -8.98 8.30
CA ARG A 362 -12.73 -8.46 7.55
C ARG A 362 -14.05 -8.92 8.15
N ARG A 363 -14.17 -10.22 8.46
CA ARG A 363 -15.36 -10.79 9.10
C ARG A 363 -15.59 -10.20 10.48
N THR A 364 -14.57 -10.12 11.31
CA THR A 364 -14.69 -9.56 12.67
C THR A 364 -15.10 -8.08 12.63
N LYS A 365 -14.56 -7.30 11.69
CA LYS A 365 -14.87 -5.88 11.53
C LYS A 365 -16.24 -5.65 10.91
N TRP A 366 -16.57 -6.25 9.77
CA TRP A 366 -17.76 -5.88 9.00
C TRP A 366 -18.90 -6.87 9.08
N PHE A 367 -18.65 -8.15 9.37
CA PHE A 367 -19.69 -9.18 9.35
C PHE A 367 -19.64 -10.08 10.59
N PRO A 368 -19.66 -9.51 11.81
CA PRO A 368 -19.61 -10.30 13.03
C PRO A 368 -20.82 -11.25 13.05
N GLY A 369 -20.56 -12.56 13.17
CA GLY A 369 -21.60 -13.60 13.24
C GLY A 369 -21.91 -14.36 11.93
N HIS A 370 -21.47 -13.91 10.76
CA HIS A 370 -21.81 -14.57 9.48
C HIS A 370 -20.83 -15.67 9.07
N ARG A 371 -21.28 -16.86 8.65
CA ARG A 371 -20.39 -17.99 8.26
C ARG A 371 -19.77 -17.85 6.86
N VAL A 372 -20.37 -17.07 5.97
CA VAL A 372 -19.96 -16.91 4.57
C VAL A 372 -19.75 -15.42 4.27
N LEU A 373 -18.62 -15.09 3.63
CA LEU A 373 -18.31 -13.75 3.11
C LEU A 373 -18.57 -13.76 1.60
N GLU A 374 -19.83 -13.76 1.18
CA GLU A 374 -20.19 -13.58 -0.23
C GLU A 374 -20.34 -12.09 -0.55
N ALA A 375 -20.01 -11.73 -1.79
CA ALA A 375 -19.81 -10.36 -2.25
C ALA A 375 -21.06 -9.46 -2.16
N GLU A 376 -22.24 -10.02 -1.90
CA GLU A 376 -23.51 -9.31 -1.97
C GLU A 376 -24.48 -9.71 -0.85
N THR A 377 -24.03 -9.84 0.40
CA THR A 377 -25.00 -9.66 1.48
C THR A 377 -25.38 -8.19 1.48
N GLY A 378 -26.51 -7.82 0.87
CA GLY A 378 -27.05 -6.47 0.67
C GLY A 378 -27.34 -5.66 1.95
N ARG A 379 -26.51 -5.79 2.99
CA ARG A 379 -26.49 -4.98 4.20
C ARG A 379 -25.13 -4.29 4.25
N ARG A 380 -25.14 -2.98 4.52
CA ARG A 380 -23.93 -2.16 4.72
C ARG A 380 -23.79 -1.86 6.22
N PRO A 381 -23.32 -2.81 7.04
CA PRO A 381 -23.15 -2.59 8.47
C PRO A 381 -22.05 -1.55 8.74
N LEU A 382 -22.05 -0.94 9.92
CA LEU A 382 -20.93 -0.16 10.42
C LEU A 382 -19.78 -1.05 10.91
N PRO A 383 -18.54 -0.55 10.96
CA PRO A 383 -17.43 -1.30 11.55
C PRO A 383 -17.77 -1.72 12.98
N PHE A 384 -17.50 -2.99 13.29
CA PHE A 384 -17.81 -3.67 14.53
C PHE A 384 -19.25 -3.44 15.01
N ASN A 385 -20.21 -3.49 14.07
CA ASN A 385 -21.63 -3.25 14.31
C ASN A 385 -21.91 -1.89 14.97
N GLY A 386 -21.12 -0.86 14.65
CA GLY A 386 -21.28 0.49 15.18
C GLY A 386 -20.76 0.68 16.61
N SER A 387 -20.00 -0.29 17.16
CA SER A 387 -19.40 -0.13 18.50
C SER A 387 -18.27 0.91 18.56
N ILE A 388 -17.78 1.35 17.40
CA ILE A 388 -16.89 2.50 17.22
C ILE A 388 -17.39 3.35 16.03
N PRO A 389 -16.98 4.61 15.90
CA PRO A 389 -17.31 5.45 14.76
C PRO A 389 -16.89 4.85 13.41
N VAL A 390 -17.62 5.21 12.35
CA VAL A 390 -17.37 4.70 11.00
C VAL A 390 -15.96 4.99 10.49
N ASP A 391 -15.37 6.12 10.88
CA ASP A 391 -14.04 6.56 10.48
C ASP A 391 -12.90 6.03 11.37
N MET A 392 -13.23 5.23 12.40
CA MET A 392 -12.29 4.76 13.39
C MET A 392 -11.77 3.36 13.11
N TRP A 393 -10.49 3.13 13.39
CA TRP A 393 -9.92 1.80 13.58
C TRP A 393 -8.87 1.81 14.70
N VAL A 394 -8.69 0.64 15.34
CA VAL A 394 -7.72 0.45 16.42
C VAL A 394 -6.70 -0.60 15.99
N LEU A 395 -5.42 -0.25 15.94
CA LEU A 395 -4.31 -1.10 15.53
C LEU A 395 -4.06 -2.21 16.55
N ASP A 396 -4.11 -3.46 16.10
CA ASP A 396 -3.60 -4.60 16.85
C ASP A 396 -2.13 -4.83 16.48
N ALA A 397 -1.23 -4.12 17.17
CA ALA A 397 0.21 -4.20 16.94
C ALA A 397 0.77 -5.62 17.20
N VAL A 398 0.17 -6.37 18.13
CA VAL A 398 0.57 -7.75 18.44
C VAL A 398 0.25 -8.66 17.27
N ARG A 399 -0.98 -8.57 16.73
CA ARG A 399 -1.38 -9.32 15.54
C ARG A 399 -0.51 -8.97 14.33
N ARG A 400 -0.27 -7.67 14.07
CA ARG A 400 0.59 -7.22 12.95
C ARG A 400 2.00 -7.82 13.07
N LYS A 401 2.59 -7.77 14.26
CA LYS A 401 3.91 -8.36 14.52
C LYS A 401 3.92 -9.87 14.25
N VAL A 402 2.91 -10.61 14.67
CA VAL A 402 2.81 -12.06 14.40
C VAL A 402 2.72 -12.36 12.90
N ILE A 403 1.97 -11.57 12.13
CA ILE A 403 1.91 -11.74 10.66
C ILE A 403 3.28 -11.49 10.04
N TRP A 404 3.99 -10.44 10.47
CA TRP A 404 5.35 -10.14 10.03
C TRP A 404 6.33 -11.29 10.38
N GLU A 405 6.29 -11.80 11.62
CA GLU A 405 7.13 -12.94 12.06
C GLU A 405 6.85 -14.21 11.24
N ILE A 406 5.61 -14.42 10.80
CA ILE A 406 5.25 -15.52 9.86
C ILE A 406 5.86 -15.27 8.47
N GLY A 407 5.85 -14.02 8.00
CA GLY A 407 6.54 -13.59 6.77
C GLY A 407 8.03 -13.93 6.78
N GLU A 408 8.69 -13.51 7.86
CA GLU A 408 10.10 -13.71 8.13
C GLU A 408 10.48 -15.15 8.49
N ASN A 409 9.51 -16.08 8.51
CA ASN A 409 9.72 -17.49 8.88
C ASN A 409 10.21 -17.69 10.33
N ILE A 410 10.00 -16.70 11.20
CA ILE A 410 10.29 -16.76 12.64
C ILE A 410 9.19 -17.56 13.35
N ARG A 411 7.95 -17.49 12.85
CA ARG A 411 6.80 -18.23 13.39
C ARG A 411 6.08 -19.04 12.33
N CYS A 412 5.37 -20.09 12.79
CA CYS A 412 4.50 -20.87 11.92
C CYS A 412 3.14 -20.18 11.75
N ARG A 413 2.47 -20.43 10.62
CA ARG A 413 1.11 -19.91 10.36
C ARG A 413 0.08 -20.29 11.43
N ARG A 414 0.25 -21.44 12.09
CA ARG A 414 -0.61 -21.90 13.19
C ARG A 414 -0.57 -21.00 14.43
N ASP A 415 0.48 -20.20 14.57
CA ASP A 415 0.68 -19.28 15.69
C ASP A 415 -0.02 -17.92 15.48
N TYR A 416 -0.73 -17.77 14.36
CA TYR A 416 -1.49 -16.58 14.01
C TYR A 416 -2.43 -16.15 15.14
N LYS A 417 -2.48 -14.85 15.38
CA LYS A 417 -3.38 -14.23 16.37
C LYS A 417 -4.55 -13.58 15.67
N TYR A 418 -5.74 -13.95 16.11
CA TYR A 418 -6.97 -13.25 15.73
C TYR A 418 -6.95 -11.82 16.30
N TYR A 419 -7.72 -10.93 15.66
CA TYR A 419 -7.81 -9.55 16.12
C TYR A 419 -8.40 -9.49 17.52
N ASN A 420 -7.72 -8.80 18.43
CA ASN A 420 -8.19 -8.63 19.79
C ASN A 420 -9.26 -7.54 19.87
N THR A 421 -10.54 -7.94 19.90
CA THR A 421 -11.67 -7.01 20.02
C THR A 421 -11.72 -6.27 21.36
N SER A 422 -11.00 -6.72 22.39
CA SER A 422 -10.91 -5.97 23.66
C SER A 422 -10.21 -4.61 23.47
N LEU A 423 -9.43 -4.44 22.40
CA LEU A 423 -8.79 -3.17 22.05
C LEU A 423 -9.80 -2.06 21.74
N LEU A 424 -11.05 -2.40 21.39
CA LEU A 424 -12.11 -1.44 21.13
C LEU A 424 -12.62 -0.75 22.42
N ASN A 425 -12.36 -1.33 23.60
CA ASN A 425 -12.80 -0.82 24.90
C ASN A 425 -11.75 0.10 25.55
N PHE A 426 -11.10 0.95 24.76
CA PHE A 426 -10.10 1.88 25.26
C PHE A 426 -10.74 3.06 26.01
N SER A 427 -10.07 3.51 27.06
CA SER A 427 -10.49 4.71 27.81
C SER A 427 -10.09 5.98 27.07
N VAL A 428 -11.04 6.89 26.87
CA VAL A 428 -10.77 8.24 26.38
C VAL A 428 -10.61 9.16 27.59
N PRO A 429 -9.43 9.77 27.80
CA PRO A 429 -9.23 10.73 28.88
C PRO A 429 -10.27 11.86 28.81
N PRO A 430 -10.69 12.45 29.93
CA PRO A 430 -11.37 13.73 29.90
C PRO A 430 -10.51 14.72 29.11
N ALA A 431 -11.14 15.56 28.27
CA ALA A 431 -10.43 16.66 27.64
C ALA A 431 -9.68 17.43 28.74
N ALA A 432 -8.37 17.59 28.60
CA ALA A 432 -7.60 18.40 29.55
C ALA A 432 -8.24 19.79 29.57
N ALA A 433 -8.61 20.26 30.76
CA ALA A 433 -9.03 21.64 30.94
C ALA A 433 -7.79 22.52 30.61
N THR A 434 -7.72 23.00 29.38
CA THR A 434 -6.73 23.99 28.94
C THR A 434 -7.15 25.37 29.38
#